data_AF-A0A7V3TX02-F1
#
_entry.id   AF-A0A7V3TX02-F1
#
_cell.length_a   1.000
_cell.length_b   1.000
_cell.length_c   1.000
_cell.angle_alpha   90.00
_cell.angle_beta   90.00
_cell.angle_gamma   90.00
#
_symmetry.space_group_name_H-M   'P 1'
#
loop_
_entity.id
_entity.type
_entity.pdbx_description
1 polymer ?
#
loop_
_entity_poly.entity_id
_entity_poly.type
_entity_poly.pdbx_seq_one_letter_code
_entity_poly.pdbx_strand_id
1 'polypeptide(L)'
;MLMVRSRARKGFTLVELLVVITIIGMLVAMLMPAVQMAREAGRRSQCMNNQKQLATALLNYESARRQFPGWVETLTLSNGSKLDVAWFVTLFPYIEQGPLYQQWIQGTLNITALPFAVCPSNPLESSPIVNGQLTQGPLEAAMVYVANAGWPGSMLNNNTQEGPADAVFLERGQVLLANGGQLKQINLDYLSSHDGASNTLALSENINARGIWAYSAPVAPGSFPSTSAYDPKWEYAVGFNWFDSPGTCRRINACLNGDSSGQTNPIANPELARASSRHPGVVNVAFCDGHVVTQRDNIDWLVLAQLMTPDNYKAGAAANWPQLRDSVYDSGNN
;
A
#
# COMPACT_ATOMS: atom_id res chain seq x y z
N MET A 1 -33.63 71.63 -30.83
CA MET A 1 -33.67 70.48 -31.77
C MET A 1 -32.34 69.75 -31.66
N LEU A 2 -32.27 68.66 -30.87
CA LEU A 2 -31.06 67.88 -30.65
C LEU A 2 -31.06 66.68 -31.60
N MET A 3 -30.09 66.64 -32.51
CA MET A 3 -29.89 65.54 -33.47
C MET A 3 -29.26 64.34 -32.73
N VAL A 4 -30.06 63.31 -32.45
CA VAL A 4 -29.53 62.02 -31.97
C VAL A 4 -28.90 61.30 -33.16
N ARG A 5 -27.56 61.28 -33.23
CA ARG A 5 -26.81 60.47 -34.20
C ARG A 5 -27.01 59.00 -33.84
N SER A 6 -27.79 58.26 -34.62
CA SER A 6 -27.83 56.81 -34.53
C SER A 6 -26.49 56.24 -35.00
N ARG A 7 -25.68 55.73 -34.06
CA ARG A 7 -24.52 54.91 -34.42
C ARG A 7 -25.06 53.62 -35.03
N ALA A 8 -24.90 53.46 -36.34
CA ALA A 8 -25.16 52.20 -37.03
C ALA A 8 -24.32 51.10 -36.36
N ARG A 9 -24.99 50.18 -35.65
CA ARG A 9 -24.34 48.99 -35.11
C ARG A 9 -23.97 48.10 -36.29
N LYS A 10 -22.67 47.86 -36.50
CA LYS A 10 -22.21 46.89 -37.48
C LYS A 10 -22.72 45.51 -37.03
N GLY A 11 -23.53 44.86 -37.86
CA GLY A 11 -23.97 43.48 -37.64
C GLY A 11 -22.80 42.52 -37.85
N PHE A 12 -22.74 41.49 -37.02
CA PHE A 12 -21.72 40.44 -37.11
C PHE A 12 -22.01 39.55 -38.33
N THR A 13 -21.02 39.28 -39.17
CA THR A 13 -21.19 38.39 -40.32
C THR A 13 -21.13 36.93 -39.87
N LEU A 14 -21.85 36.04 -40.56
CA LEU A 14 -21.84 34.59 -40.28
C LEU A 14 -20.41 34.02 -40.32
N VAL A 15 -19.58 34.54 -41.23
CA VAL A 15 -18.18 34.13 -41.40
C VAL A 15 -17.33 34.51 -40.19
N GLU A 16 -17.49 35.72 -39.63
CA GLU A 16 -16.77 36.14 -38.42
C GLU A 16 -17.11 35.23 -37.23
N LEU A 17 -18.38 34.79 -37.10
CA LEU A 17 -18.78 33.85 -36.05
C LEU A 17 -18.16 32.48 -36.26
N LEU A 18 -18.18 31.99 -37.50
CA LEU A 18 -17.63 30.69 -37.86
C LEU A 18 -16.12 30.61 -37.55
N VAL A 19 -15.35 31.64 -37.87
CA VAL A 19 -13.90 31.67 -37.59
C VAL A 19 -13.60 31.67 -36.10
N VAL A 20 -14.39 32.39 -35.29
CA VAL A 20 -14.17 32.44 -33.84
C VAL A 20 -14.46 31.08 -33.19
N ILE A 21 -15.55 30.41 -33.57
CA ILE A 21 -15.87 29.09 -33.01
C ILE A 21 -14.86 28.03 -33.45
N THR A 22 -14.29 28.12 -34.65
CA THR A 22 -13.27 27.16 -35.12
C THR A 22 -11.96 27.35 -34.36
N ILE A 23 -11.53 28.59 -34.12
CA ILE A 23 -10.33 28.88 -33.33
C ILE A 23 -10.51 28.41 -31.88
N ILE A 24 -11.64 28.74 -31.23
CA ILE A 24 -11.93 28.28 -29.87
C ILE A 24 -11.99 26.75 -29.81
N GLY A 25 -12.63 26.11 -30.80
CA GLY A 25 -12.70 24.65 -30.90
C GLY A 25 -11.33 23.99 -30.99
N MET A 26 -10.42 24.53 -31.82
CA MET A 26 -9.04 24.05 -31.95
C MET A 26 -8.25 24.22 -30.65
N LEU A 27 -8.37 25.38 -30.00
CA LEU A 27 -7.71 25.64 -28.71
C LEU A 27 -8.19 24.67 -27.63
N VAL A 28 -9.51 24.47 -27.50
CA VAL A 28 -10.08 23.55 -26.51
C VAL A 28 -9.69 22.10 -26.79
N ALA A 29 -9.67 21.68 -28.05
CA ALA A 29 -9.25 20.33 -28.44
C ALA A 29 -7.79 20.03 -28.01
N MET A 30 -6.90 21.02 -28.09
CA MET A 30 -5.52 20.88 -27.64
C MET A 30 -5.38 20.95 -26.11
N LEU A 31 -6.25 21.70 -25.43
CA LEU A 31 -6.21 21.87 -23.98
C LEU A 31 -6.79 20.69 -23.20
N MET A 32 -7.77 19.97 -23.74
CA MET A 32 -8.45 18.89 -23.02
C MET A 32 -7.49 17.75 -22.57
N PRO A 33 -6.62 17.19 -23.44
CA PRO A 33 -5.64 16.18 -23.01
C PRO A 33 -4.65 16.73 -21.97
N ALA A 34 -4.23 17.99 -22.14
CA ALA A 34 -3.29 18.65 -21.22
C ALA A 34 -3.87 18.83 -19.81
N VAL A 35 -5.14 19.24 -19.69
CA VAL A 35 -5.82 19.41 -18.40
C VAL A 35 -5.96 18.08 -17.67
N GLN A 36 -6.22 16.99 -18.39
CA GLN A 36 -6.33 15.66 -17.80
C GLN A 36 -4.97 15.16 -17.26
N MET A 37 -3.90 15.34 -18.03
CA MET A 37 -2.54 15.01 -17.59
C MET A 37 -2.13 15.83 -16.35
N ALA A 38 -2.45 17.13 -16.32
CA ALA A 38 -2.18 17.99 -15.17
C ALA A 38 -2.94 17.54 -13.91
N ARG A 39 -4.22 17.15 -14.04
CA ARG A 39 -5.01 16.62 -12.93
C ARG A 39 -4.42 15.32 -12.37
N GLU A 40 -3.98 14.42 -13.25
CA GLU A 40 -3.37 13.16 -12.81
C GLU A 40 -2.02 13.38 -12.13
N ALA A 41 -1.19 14.28 -12.65
CA ALA A 41 0.06 14.67 -11.99
C ALA A 41 -0.20 15.25 -10.59
N GLY A 42 -1.28 16.03 -10.43
CA GLY A 42 -1.71 16.53 -9.12
C GLY A 42 -2.14 15.42 -8.16
N ARG A 43 -2.98 14.47 -8.62
CA ARG A 43 -3.37 13.30 -7.80
C ARG A 43 -2.18 12.45 -7.41
N ARG A 44 -1.24 12.19 -8.35
CA ARG A 44 -0.01 11.45 -8.07
C ARG A 44 0.86 12.14 -7.02
N SER A 45 1.01 13.46 -7.14
CA SER A 45 1.77 14.24 -6.14
C SER A 45 1.13 14.13 -4.76
N GLN A 46 -0.20 14.12 -4.67
CA GLN A 46 -0.90 13.88 -3.42
C GLN A 46 -0.66 12.47 -2.87
N CYS A 47 -0.73 11.43 -3.71
CA CYS A 47 -0.47 10.06 -3.28
C CYS A 47 0.98 9.86 -2.79
N MET A 48 1.96 10.48 -3.45
CA MET A 48 3.35 10.50 -3.01
C MET A 48 3.51 11.20 -1.66
N ASN A 49 2.83 12.35 -1.46
CA ASN A 49 2.86 13.07 -0.18
C ASN A 49 2.24 12.27 0.97
N ASN A 50 1.13 11.56 0.71
CA ASN A 50 0.51 10.67 1.68
C ASN A 50 1.49 9.56 2.09
N GLN A 51 2.11 8.87 1.13
CA GLN A 51 3.14 7.86 1.43
C GLN A 51 4.33 8.44 2.16
N LYS A 52 4.76 9.67 1.83
CA LYS A 52 5.87 10.33 2.52
C LYS A 52 5.55 10.59 3.98
N GLN A 53 4.31 10.96 4.31
CA GLN A 53 3.85 11.11 5.69
C GLN A 53 3.89 9.76 6.43
N LEU A 54 3.41 8.68 5.81
CA LEU A 54 3.48 7.33 6.38
C LEU A 54 4.91 6.85 6.59
N ALA A 55 5.78 7.07 5.60
CA ALA A 55 7.18 6.67 5.67
C ALA A 55 7.95 7.47 6.74
N THR A 56 7.61 8.75 6.93
CA THR A 56 8.15 9.56 8.04
C THR A 56 7.66 9.03 9.39
N ALA A 57 6.39 8.65 9.49
CA ALA A 57 5.85 8.06 10.71
C ALA A 57 6.47 6.69 11.02
N LEU A 58 6.80 5.89 10.01
CA LEU A 58 7.55 4.64 10.16
C LEU A 58 8.95 4.88 10.72
N LEU A 59 9.67 5.89 10.23
CA LEU A 59 10.98 6.26 10.79
C LEU A 59 10.89 6.74 12.24
N ASN A 60 9.85 7.50 12.58
CA ASN A 60 9.62 7.91 13.97
C ASN A 60 9.28 6.72 14.88
N TYR A 61 8.51 5.75 14.37
CA TYR A 61 8.22 4.50 15.06
C TYR A 61 9.50 3.69 15.28
N GLU A 62 10.30 3.51 14.23
CA GLU A 62 11.58 2.79 14.28
C GLU A 62 12.53 3.47 15.25
N SER A 63 12.67 4.80 15.21
CA SER A 63 13.52 5.54 16.13
C SER A 63 13.09 5.36 17.59
N ALA A 64 11.78 5.25 17.86
CA ALA A 64 11.23 5.09 19.20
C ALA A 64 11.28 3.64 19.71
N ARG A 65 11.17 2.64 18.83
CA ARG A 65 11.06 1.22 19.20
C ARG A 65 12.24 0.36 18.76
N ARG A 66 13.20 0.94 18.04
CA ARG A 66 14.40 0.31 17.44
C ARG A 66 14.07 -0.87 16.52
N GLN A 67 12.93 -0.77 15.84
CA GLN A 67 12.38 -1.80 14.96
C GLN A 67 11.24 -1.23 14.09
N PHE A 68 11.09 -1.76 12.88
CA PHE A 68 9.89 -1.55 12.07
C PHE A 68 8.69 -2.30 12.67
N PRO A 69 7.45 -1.82 12.43
CA PRO A 69 6.25 -2.53 12.88
C PRO A 69 6.06 -3.81 12.07
N GLY A 70 5.41 -4.80 12.66
CA GLY A 70 4.96 -5.98 11.95
C GLY A 70 3.73 -5.71 11.09
N TRP A 71 3.45 -6.53 10.07
CA TRP A 71 2.25 -6.36 9.24
C TRP A 71 0.96 -6.48 10.08
N VAL A 72 1.02 -7.31 11.14
CA VAL A 72 0.11 -7.34 12.29
C VAL A 72 0.90 -7.19 13.58
N GLU A 73 0.33 -6.50 14.56
CA GLU A 73 0.92 -6.17 15.86
C GLU A 73 -0.08 -6.40 16.99
N THR A 74 0.36 -6.91 18.14
CA THR A 74 -0.50 -7.05 19.32
C THR A 74 -0.47 -5.79 20.19
N LEU A 75 -1.62 -5.12 20.34
CA LEU A 75 -1.85 -4.10 21.35
C LEU A 75 -2.31 -4.72 22.68
N THR A 76 -1.82 -4.16 23.79
CA THR A 76 -2.35 -4.45 25.12
C THR A 76 -3.31 -3.35 25.54
N LEU A 77 -4.57 -3.73 25.75
CA LEU A 77 -5.64 -2.82 26.16
C LEU A 77 -5.52 -2.48 27.66
N SER A 78 -6.18 -1.41 28.08
CA SER A 78 -6.17 -0.93 29.47
C SER A 78 -6.71 -1.96 30.48
N ASN A 79 -7.57 -2.87 30.04
CA ASN A 79 -8.10 -3.98 30.84
C ASN A 79 -7.17 -5.22 30.85
N GLY A 80 -5.99 -5.14 30.24
CA GLY A 80 -5.03 -6.23 30.13
C GLY A 80 -5.30 -7.23 29.00
N SER A 81 -6.42 -7.10 28.29
CA SER A 81 -6.71 -7.91 27.10
C SER A 81 -5.74 -7.58 25.97
N LYS A 82 -5.44 -8.58 25.13
CA LYS A 82 -4.62 -8.42 23.92
C LYS A 82 -5.53 -8.28 22.71
N LEU A 83 -5.16 -7.41 21.79
CA LEU A 83 -5.86 -7.17 20.53
C LEU A 83 -4.82 -7.08 19.42
N ASP A 84 -4.86 -7.98 18.45
CA ASP A 84 -4.04 -7.81 17.25
C ASP A 84 -4.64 -6.74 16.35
N VAL A 85 -3.79 -5.96 15.69
CA VAL A 85 -4.16 -4.85 14.81
C VAL A 85 -3.22 -4.79 13.61
N ALA A 86 -3.64 -4.18 12.51
CA ALA A 86 -2.75 -3.92 11.39
C ALA A 86 -1.64 -2.92 11.76
N TRP A 87 -0.50 -3.01 11.09
CA TRP A 87 0.65 -2.10 11.24
C TRP A 87 0.25 -0.62 11.32
N PHE A 88 -0.74 -0.22 10.52
CA PHE A 88 -1.21 1.15 10.41
C PHE A 88 -1.73 1.74 11.73
N VAL A 89 -2.42 0.93 12.55
CA VAL A 89 -2.95 1.37 13.85
C VAL A 89 -1.81 1.70 14.82
N THR A 90 -0.69 0.99 14.72
CA THR A 90 0.48 1.25 15.56
C THR A 90 1.18 2.57 15.22
N LEU A 91 0.92 3.11 14.03
CA LEU A 91 1.43 4.40 13.59
C LEU A 91 0.58 5.59 14.02
N PHE A 92 -0.62 5.38 14.57
CA PHE A 92 -1.53 6.45 14.98
C PHE A 92 -0.88 7.55 15.85
N PRO A 93 -0.04 7.22 16.85
CA PRO A 93 0.68 8.23 17.63
C PRO A 93 1.65 9.10 16.82
N TYR A 94 2.12 8.60 15.66
CA TYR A 94 3.13 9.21 14.80
C TYR A 94 2.55 9.93 13.58
N ILE A 95 1.23 9.84 13.36
CA ILE A 95 0.47 10.48 12.27
C ILE A 95 -0.64 11.41 12.80
N GLU A 96 -0.43 11.98 13.99
CA GLU A 96 -1.37 12.90 14.64
C GLU A 96 -2.75 12.29 14.96
N GLN A 97 -2.86 10.96 14.99
CA GLN A 97 -4.07 10.22 15.40
C GLN A 97 -3.97 9.72 16.85
N GLY A 98 -3.28 10.46 17.72
CA GLY A 98 -3.11 10.14 19.13
C GLY A 98 -4.43 9.90 19.90
N PRO A 99 -5.46 10.77 19.76
CA PRO A 99 -6.75 10.54 20.40
C PRO A 99 -7.43 9.23 19.95
N LEU A 100 -7.34 8.89 18.65
CA LEU A 100 -7.89 7.65 18.11
C LEU A 100 -7.15 6.44 18.69
N TYR A 101 -5.82 6.50 18.77
CA TYR A 101 -5.01 5.45 19.41
C TYR A 101 -5.42 5.22 20.88
N GLN A 102 -5.66 6.29 21.63
CA GLN A 102 -6.09 6.16 23.04
C GLN A 102 -7.47 5.50 23.17
N GLN A 103 -8.41 5.79 22.27
CA GLN A 103 -9.70 5.11 22.23
C GLN A 103 -9.50 3.60 22.05
N TRP A 104 -8.61 3.21 21.13
CA TRP A 104 -8.28 1.81 20.88
C TRP A 104 -7.67 1.13 22.11
N ILE A 105 -6.68 1.76 22.77
CA ILE A 105 -6.09 1.24 24.01
C ILE A 105 -7.13 1.10 25.13
N GLN A 106 -8.14 1.97 25.17
CA GLN A 106 -9.25 1.88 26.13
C GLN A 106 -10.29 0.80 25.75
N GLY A 107 -10.10 0.08 24.65
CA GLY A 107 -11.04 -0.92 24.14
C GLY A 107 -12.21 -0.34 23.33
N THR A 108 -12.19 0.97 23.05
CA THR A 108 -13.16 1.63 22.16
C THR A 108 -12.62 1.60 20.73
N LEU A 109 -13.06 0.61 19.95
CA LEU A 109 -12.63 0.41 18.56
C LEU A 109 -13.39 1.35 17.61
N ASN A 110 -13.07 2.63 17.70
CA ASN A 110 -13.66 3.62 16.81
C ASN A 110 -13.02 3.50 15.42
N ILE A 111 -13.86 3.42 14.40
CA ILE A 111 -13.45 3.27 13.01
C ILE A 111 -13.91 4.50 12.23
N THR A 112 -12.96 5.24 11.67
CA THR A 112 -13.23 6.55 11.05
C THR A 112 -12.39 6.75 9.80
N ALA A 113 -12.97 7.32 8.74
CA ALA A 113 -12.26 7.57 7.49
C ALA A 113 -11.02 8.44 7.72
N LEU A 114 -9.86 7.93 7.30
CA LEU A 114 -8.60 8.67 7.30
C LEU A 114 -8.23 8.97 5.84
N PRO A 115 -8.53 10.18 5.32
CA PRO A 115 -8.34 10.51 3.90
C PRO A 115 -6.90 10.33 3.41
N PHE A 116 -5.91 10.49 4.29
CA PHE A 116 -4.50 10.30 3.94
C PHE A 116 -4.09 8.82 3.79
N ALA A 117 -4.91 7.86 4.23
CA ALA A 117 -4.68 6.42 4.06
C ALA A 117 -5.06 5.91 2.66
N VAL A 118 -5.62 6.78 1.82
CA VAL A 118 -6.15 6.46 0.50
C VAL A 118 -5.51 7.38 -0.55
N CYS A 119 -5.17 6.82 -1.71
CA CYS A 119 -4.70 7.60 -2.85
C CYS A 119 -5.91 8.20 -3.60
N PRO A 120 -5.95 9.51 -3.91
CA PRO A 120 -7.04 10.10 -4.70
C PRO A 120 -7.27 9.49 -6.09
N SER A 121 -6.27 8.85 -6.70
CA SER A 121 -6.44 8.09 -7.96
C SER A 121 -7.07 6.70 -7.74
N ASN A 122 -7.12 6.23 -6.50
CA ASN A 122 -7.84 5.02 -6.09
C ASN A 122 -8.90 5.36 -5.03
N PRO A 123 -9.97 6.11 -5.41
CA PRO A 123 -11.05 6.40 -4.49
C PRO A 123 -11.70 5.07 -4.04
N LEU A 124 -12.21 5.06 -2.82
CA LEU A 124 -12.90 3.91 -2.27
C LEU A 124 -14.15 3.62 -3.12
N GLU A 125 -14.06 2.63 -4.01
CA GLU A 125 -15.22 2.15 -4.75
C GLU A 125 -16.11 1.38 -3.79
N SER A 126 -17.42 1.61 -3.89
CA SER A 126 -18.41 0.86 -3.12
C SER A 126 -18.16 -0.63 -3.35
N SER A 127 -17.78 -1.32 -2.28
CA SER A 127 -17.66 -2.76 -2.15
C SER A 127 -18.63 -3.53 -3.06
N PRO A 128 -18.20 -4.19 -4.15
CA PRO A 128 -19.08 -5.13 -4.84
C PRO A 128 -19.36 -6.30 -3.89
N ILE A 129 -20.62 -6.44 -3.48
CA ILE A 129 -21.12 -7.56 -2.70
C ILE A 129 -20.93 -8.83 -3.54
N VAL A 130 -19.98 -9.68 -3.15
CA VAL A 130 -19.87 -11.04 -3.71
C VAL A 130 -20.55 -11.99 -2.73
N ASN A 131 -21.68 -12.57 -3.14
CA ASN A 131 -22.36 -13.67 -2.44
C ASN A 131 -22.79 -13.40 -0.98
N GLY A 132 -23.29 -12.20 -0.67
CA GLY A 132 -23.97 -11.95 0.61
C GLY A 132 -23.09 -12.01 1.87
N GLN A 133 -21.77 -12.15 1.71
CA GLN A 133 -20.80 -11.97 2.80
C GLN A 133 -20.13 -10.59 2.65
N LEU A 134 -20.14 -9.81 3.75
CA LEU A 134 -19.27 -8.64 3.86
C LEU A 134 -17.82 -9.13 3.89
N THR A 135 -17.22 -9.24 2.70
CA THR A 135 -15.79 -9.54 2.51
C THR A 135 -14.91 -8.30 2.70
N GLN A 136 -15.50 -7.20 3.20
CA GLN A 136 -14.89 -5.88 3.39
C GLN A 136 -15.37 -5.32 4.73
N GLY A 137 -14.47 -4.73 5.50
CA GLY A 137 -14.79 -3.91 6.66
C GLY A 137 -15.38 -2.55 6.24
N PRO A 138 -15.72 -1.70 7.21
CA PRO A 138 -16.28 -0.37 6.92
C PRO A 138 -15.38 0.39 5.94
N LEU A 139 -15.96 1.10 4.97
CA LEU A 139 -15.22 1.93 4.01
C LEU A 139 -14.37 2.98 4.75
N GLU A 140 -14.83 3.38 5.93
CA GLU A 140 -14.16 4.23 6.89
C GLU A 140 -12.80 3.67 7.34
N ALA A 141 -12.56 2.35 7.23
CA ALA A 141 -11.28 1.73 7.55
C ALA A 141 -10.42 1.36 6.34
N ALA A 142 -10.73 1.84 5.15
CA ALA A 142 -9.98 1.46 3.97
C ALA A 142 -8.58 2.10 3.94
N MET A 143 -7.60 1.29 3.52
CA MET A 143 -6.21 1.68 3.29
C MET A 143 -5.71 1.03 1.99
N VAL A 144 -5.11 1.86 1.14
CA VAL A 144 -4.56 1.47 -0.18
C VAL A 144 -3.04 1.35 -0.13
N TYR A 145 -2.41 1.95 0.88
CA TYR A 145 -0.98 1.81 1.13
C TYR A 145 -0.74 0.52 1.93
N VAL A 146 0.04 -0.39 1.38
CA VAL A 146 0.34 -1.70 1.96
C VAL A 146 1.79 -1.79 2.37
N ALA A 147 2.06 -2.58 3.40
CA ALA A 147 3.39 -2.81 3.95
C ALA A 147 4.14 -3.94 3.24
N ASN A 148 5.46 -3.85 3.18
CA ASN A 148 6.28 -4.93 2.64
C ASN A 148 6.29 -6.12 3.62
N ALA A 149 5.44 -7.10 3.33
CA ALA A 149 5.30 -8.33 4.08
C ALA A 149 6.19 -9.46 3.54
N GLY A 150 6.90 -9.23 2.43
CA GLY A 150 7.97 -10.09 1.97
C GLY A 150 7.51 -11.42 1.38
N TRP A 151 8.29 -12.48 1.60
CA TRP A 151 7.90 -13.82 1.20
C TRP A 151 6.78 -14.32 2.12
N PRO A 152 5.64 -14.77 1.58
CA PRO A 152 4.54 -15.22 2.41
C PRO A 152 5.00 -16.40 3.27
N GLY A 153 4.94 -16.24 4.59
CA GLY A 153 5.24 -17.32 5.52
C GLY A 153 4.39 -18.55 5.19
N SER A 154 5.02 -19.70 4.90
CA SER A 154 4.25 -20.90 4.57
C SER A 154 3.43 -21.32 5.80
N MET A 155 2.11 -21.44 5.61
CA MET A 155 1.19 -22.06 6.57
C MET A 155 1.45 -23.55 6.82
N LEU A 156 2.44 -24.17 6.18
CA LEU A 156 2.41 -25.62 5.94
C LEU A 156 3.44 -26.40 6.75
N ASN A 157 4.32 -25.74 7.49
CA ASN A 157 5.07 -26.35 8.58
C ASN A 157 5.61 -25.26 9.50
N ASN A 158 5.74 -25.57 10.77
CA ASN A 158 6.17 -24.65 11.83
C ASN A 158 7.66 -24.24 11.71
N ASN A 159 8.26 -24.37 10.52
CA ASN A 159 9.69 -24.37 10.27
C ASN A 159 10.12 -23.43 9.12
N THR A 160 9.21 -22.95 8.26
CA THR A 160 9.51 -21.84 7.32
C THR A 160 9.11 -20.52 7.96
N GLN A 161 9.94 -20.09 8.92
CA GLN A 161 9.81 -18.80 9.58
C GLN A 161 10.06 -17.69 8.55
N GLU A 162 9.27 -16.62 8.57
CA GLU A 162 9.65 -15.36 7.91
C GLU A 162 11.05 -14.98 8.43
N GLY A 163 12.06 -15.08 7.57
CA GLY A 163 13.42 -14.71 7.92
C GLY A 163 13.55 -13.19 7.93
N PRO A 164 14.48 -12.62 8.71
CA PRO A 164 14.78 -11.18 8.65
C PRO A 164 15.34 -10.72 7.28
N ALA A 165 15.53 -11.65 6.35
CA ALA A 165 15.93 -11.35 4.99
C ALA A 165 14.74 -11.15 4.05
N ASP A 166 13.54 -11.61 4.44
CA ASP A 166 12.44 -11.83 3.49
C ASP A 166 11.47 -10.65 3.43
N ALA A 167 11.30 -9.94 4.55
CA ALA A 167 10.31 -8.87 4.72
C ALA A 167 10.81 -7.75 5.64
N VAL A 168 10.19 -6.57 5.55
CA VAL A 168 10.41 -5.47 6.51
C VAL A 168 9.41 -5.54 7.66
N PHE A 169 8.16 -5.88 7.37
CA PHE A 169 7.05 -5.89 8.33
C PHE A 169 6.73 -7.31 8.77
N LEU A 170 7.65 -7.95 9.48
CA LEU A 170 7.51 -9.35 9.92
C LEU A 170 6.34 -9.54 10.90
N GLU A 171 5.70 -10.70 10.91
CA GLU A 171 4.54 -11.00 11.76
C GLU A 171 4.84 -10.78 13.26
N ARG A 172 3.88 -10.19 14.00
CA ARG A 172 4.00 -9.93 15.45
C ARG A 172 2.70 -10.19 16.21
N GLY A 173 1.79 -10.97 15.64
CA GLY A 173 0.59 -11.44 16.30
C GLY A 173 0.90 -12.52 17.34
N GLN A 174 -0.14 -13.19 17.85
CA GLN A 174 0.03 -14.22 18.90
C GLN A 174 0.82 -15.48 18.48
N VAL A 175 1.42 -15.53 17.30
CA VAL A 175 2.27 -16.65 16.88
C VAL A 175 3.63 -16.55 17.58
N LEU A 176 3.68 -17.06 18.81
CA LEU A 176 4.96 -17.48 19.37
C LEU A 176 5.50 -18.58 18.44
N LEU A 177 6.78 -18.48 18.07
CA LEU A 177 7.46 -19.59 17.42
C LEU A 177 7.20 -20.87 18.24
N ALA A 178 7.07 -22.03 17.59
CA ALA A 178 6.82 -23.30 18.28
C ALA A 178 7.89 -23.64 19.36
N ASN A 179 9.02 -22.94 19.33
CA ASN A 179 10.12 -23.00 20.29
C ASN A 179 10.14 -21.87 21.34
N GLY A 180 9.12 -21.00 21.39
CA GLY A 180 9.03 -19.86 22.30
C GLY A 180 9.92 -18.66 21.97
N GLY A 181 10.61 -18.65 20.82
CA GLY A 181 11.43 -17.52 20.37
C GLY A 181 10.57 -16.35 19.84
N GLN A 182 11.10 -15.14 19.95
CA GLN A 182 10.57 -13.97 19.25
C GLN A 182 11.02 -14.00 17.79
N LEU A 183 10.14 -13.60 16.87
CA LEU A 183 10.51 -13.36 15.47
C LEU A 183 11.59 -12.28 15.40
N LYS A 184 12.60 -12.49 14.54
CA LYS A 184 13.67 -11.51 14.33
C LYS A 184 13.03 -10.25 13.74
N GLN A 185 13.46 -9.08 14.20
CA GLN A 185 12.88 -7.81 13.78
C GLN A 185 13.84 -7.07 12.85
N ILE A 186 13.28 -6.36 11.88
CA ILE A 186 14.05 -5.44 11.04
C ILE A 186 14.12 -4.09 11.74
N ASN A 187 15.30 -3.51 11.73
CA ASN A 187 15.54 -2.14 12.17
C ASN A 187 16.52 -1.47 11.20
N LEU A 188 16.72 -0.16 11.36
CA LEU A 188 17.64 0.57 10.47
C LEU A 188 19.09 0.05 10.59
N ASP A 189 19.50 -0.40 11.78
CA ASP A 189 20.84 -0.97 12.00
C ASP A 189 21.05 -2.25 11.17
N TYR A 190 20.06 -3.15 11.12
CA TYR A 190 20.07 -4.34 10.27
C TYR A 190 20.14 -3.95 8.80
N LEU A 191 19.28 -3.03 8.34
CA LEU A 191 19.31 -2.60 6.93
C LEU A 191 20.65 -1.97 6.56
N SER A 192 21.27 -1.21 7.47
CA SER A 192 22.56 -0.56 7.23
C SER A 192 23.72 -1.53 7.01
N SER A 193 23.63 -2.75 7.54
CA SER A 193 24.64 -3.80 7.36
C SER A 193 24.31 -4.78 6.24
N HIS A 194 23.25 -4.55 5.46
CA HIS A 194 22.80 -5.41 4.35
C HIS A 194 22.50 -4.53 3.12
N ASP A 195 21.32 -4.69 2.50
CA ASP A 195 21.01 -4.04 1.22
C ASP A 195 20.78 -2.51 1.34
N GLY A 196 20.61 -2.01 2.57
CA GLY A 196 20.48 -0.58 2.86
C GLY A 196 19.03 -0.10 2.84
N ALA A 197 18.69 0.79 3.79
CA ALA A 197 17.34 1.32 3.92
C ALA A 197 16.86 2.12 2.69
N SER A 198 17.79 2.64 1.87
CA SER A 198 17.48 3.32 0.61
C SER A 198 17.20 2.37 -0.56
N ASN A 199 17.47 1.07 -0.41
CA ASN A 199 17.24 0.06 -1.46
C ASN A 199 16.17 -0.97 -1.05
N THR A 200 15.71 -0.95 0.20
CA THR A 200 14.62 -1.82 0.67
C THR A 200 13.28 -1.06 0.73
N LEU A 201 12.27 -1.62 0.06
CA LEU A 201 10.90 -1.11 0.04
C LEU A 201 10.23 -1.32 1.39
N ALA A 202 9.55 -0.28 1.87
CA ALA A 202 8.73 -0.32 3.07
C ALA A 202 7.24 -0.36 2.73
N LEU A 203 6.79 0.53 1.85
CA LEU A 203 5.37 0.68 1.51
C LEU A 203 5.17 0.72 -0.01
N SER A 204 3.99 0.31 -0.45
CA SER A 204 3.54 0.48 -1.82
C SER A 204 2.06 0.82 -1.87
N GLU A 205 1.62 1.43 -2.97
CA GLU A 205 0.21 1.38 -3.35
C GLU A 205 -0.15 -0.05 -3.76
N ASN A 206 -1.36 -0.48 -3.41
CA ASN A 206 -1.98 -1.65 -4.00
C ASN A 206 -3.48 -1.39 -4.18
N ILE A 207 -3.95 -1.41 -5.42
CA ILE A 207 -5.35 -1.13 -5.76
C ILE A 207 -6.31 -2.26 -5.35
N ASN A 208 -5.79 -3.47 -5.17
CA ASN A 208 -6.52 -4.63 -4.67
C ASN A 208 -6.42 -4.73 -3.16
N ALA A 209 -5.57 -3.92 -2.52
CA ALA A 209 -5.60 -3.82 -1.07
C ALA A 209 -6.97 -3.33 -0.64
N ARG A 210 -7.68 -4.26 0.00
CA ARG A 210 -8.92 -3.98 0.72
C ARG A 210 -8.60 -3.82 2.20
N GLY A 211 -7.38 -3.35 2.50
CA GLY A 211 -6.77 -3.31 3.81
C GLY A 211 -7.63 -2.53 4.76
N ILE A 212 -8.44 -3.25 5.53
CA ILE A 212 -9.21 -2.68 6.60
C ILE A 212 -8.22 -2.58 7.76
N TRP A 213 -7.65 -1.39 7.97
CA TRP A 213 -6.75 -1.18 9.10
C TRP A 213 -7.46 -1.43 10.45
N ALA A 214 -8.80 -1.50 10.43
CA ALA A 214 -9.64 -1.67 11.59
C ALA A 214 -10.54 -2.91 11.64
N TYR A 215 -10.27 -4.02 10.92
CA TYR A 215 -11.28 -5.08 10.86
C TYR A 215 -11.57 -5.69 12.25
N SER A 216 -12.72 -5.31 12.79
CA SER A 216 -13.42 -5.93 13.90
C SER A 216 -14.84 -6.23 13.43
N ALA A 217 -15.04 -7.29 12.65
CA ALA A 217 -16.39 -7.81 12.51
C ALA A 217 -16.84 -8.42 13.85
N PRO A 218 -18.15 -8.43 14.16
CA PRO A 218 -18.69 -8.93 15.41
C PRO A 218 -18.68 -10.46 15.41
N VAL A 219 -17.50 -11.05 15.44
CA VAL A 219 -17.31 -12.29 16.19
C VAL A 219 -17.28 -11.89 17.66
N ALA A 220 -17.99 -12.65 18.48
CA ALA A 220 -18.15 -12.47 19.92
C ALA A 220 -16.82 -12.12 20.64
N PRO A 221 -16.85 -11.55 21.86
CA PRO A 221 -15.69 -10.93 22.51
C PRO A 221 -14.42 -11.78 22.39
N GLY A 222 -13.50 -11.32 21.53
CA GLY A 222 -12.36 -12.12 21.09
C GLY A 222 -11.91 -11.76 19.66
N SER A 223 -11.28 -10.59 19.52
CA SER A 223 -10.04 -10.31 18.75
C SER A 223 -9.92 -10.78 17.28
N PHE A 224 -9.09 -10.07 16.48
CA PHE A 224 -8.30 -10.72 15.42
C PHE A 224 -7.88 -12.11 15.92
N PRO A 225 -8.14 -13.21 15.19
CA PRO A 225 -8.48 -14.51 15.76
C PRO A 225 -7.61 -14.89 16.96
N SER A 226 -8.10 -14.55 18.16
CA SER A 226 -7.53 -15.05 19.39
C SER A 226 -7.98 -16.49 19.52
N THR A 227 -7.02 -17.40 19.47
CA THR A 227 -7.10 -18.84 19.72
C THR A 227 -7.75 -19.68 18.60
N SER A 228 -6.89 -20.38 17.84
CA SER A 228 -7.12 -21.58 17.00
C SER A 228 -7.38 -21.47 15.49
N ALA A 229 -7.50 -20.28 14.88
CA ALA A 229 -7.46 -20.17 13.41
C ALA A 229 -6.82 -18.84 12.95
N TYR A 230 -5.50 -18.75 13.11
CA TYR A 230 -4.67 -17.81 12.36
C TYR A 230 -4.88 -18.06 10.85
N ASP A 231 -5.38 -17.07 10.10
CA ASP A 231 -5.44 -17.12 8.64
C ASP A 231 -4.44 -16.09 8.08
N PRO A 232 -3.19 -16.49 7.77
CA PRO A 232 -2.18 -15.57 7.24
C PRO A 232 -2.52 -15.01 5.87
N LYS A 233 -3.66 -15.38 5.27
CA LYS A 233 -4.20 -14.65 4.12
C LYS A 233 -4.49 -13.17 4.40
N TRP A 234 -4.54 -12.75 5.67
CA TRP A 234 -4.62 -11.33 6.04
C TRP A 234 -3.36 -10.53 5.72
N GLU A 235 -2.20 -11.18 5.66
CA GLU A 235 -0.94 -10.58 5.19
C GLU A 235 -1.14 -9.92 3.82
N TYR A 236 -1.83 -10.63 2.91
CA TYR A 236 -2.19 -10.14 1.57
C TYR A 236 -3.14 -8.94 1.54
N ALA A 237 -3.85 -8.66 2.65
CA ALA A 237 -4.81 -7.57 2.72
C ALA A 237 -4.19 -6.25 3.20
N VAL A 238 -3.18 -6.32 4.07
CA VAL A 238 -2.50 -5.15 4.66
C VAL A 238 -1.05 -5.00 4.18
N GLY A 239 -0.55 -5.99 3.45
CA GLY A 239 0.78 -6.08 2.90
C GLY A 239 0.81 -6.40 1.41
N PHE A 240 2.01 -6.29 0.85
CA PHE A 240 2.36 -6.81 -0.46
C PHE A 240 3.55 -7.75 -0.31
N ASN A 241 3.55 -8.78 -1.16
CA ASN A 241 4.40 -9.95 -1.07
C ASN A 241 5.13 -10.19 -2.39
N TRP A 242 6.25 -10.87 -2.29
CA TRP A 242 6.97 -11.42 -3.43
C TRP A 242 6.93 -12.96 -3.39
N PHE A 243 7.11 -13.56 -4.55
CA PHE A 243 6.97 -14.99 -4.83
C PHE A 243 8.10 -15.38 -5.81
N ASP A 244 8.43 -16.66 -5.89
CA ASP A 244 9.45 -17.21 -6.81
C ASP A 244 9.09 -17.03 -8.28
N SER A 245 7.81 -16.81 -8.56
CA SER A 245 7.28 -16.55 -9.89
C SER A 245 6.27 -15.40 -9.85
N PRO A 246 6.24 -14.52 -10.86
CA PRO A 246 5.24 -13.45 -10.94
C PRO A 246 3.81 -13.98 -11.11
N GLY A 247 3.63 -15.28 -11.37
CA GLY A 247 2.34 -15.89 -11.65
C GLY A 247 1.75 -15.42 -12.98
N THR A 248 0.43 -15.22 -13.02
CA THR A 248 -0.25 -14.64 -14.19
C THR A 248 0.07 -13.15 -14.36
N CYS A 249 0.37 -12.46 -13.26
CA CYS A 249 0.67 -11.04 -13.19
C CYS A 249 2.15 -10.74 -13.46
N ARG A 250 2.57 -10.61 -14.73
CA ARG A 250 4.00 -10.41 -15.09
C ARG A 250 4.56 -9.01 -14.81
N ARG A 251 3.74 -8.06 -14.35
CA ARG A 251 4.12 -6.67 -14.06
C ARG A 251 3.43 -6.22 -12.78
N ILE A 252 4.02 -5.26 -12.08
CA ILE A 252 3.44 -4.71 -10.84
C ILE A 252 2.03 -4.16 -11.09
N ASN A 253 1.81 -3.52 -12.23
CA ASN A 253 0.52 -2.96 -12.61
C ASN A 253 -0.27 -3.80 -13.64
N ALA A 254 0.07 -5.08 -13.87
CA ALA A 254 -0.65 -5.90 -14.87
C ALA A 254 -2.06 -6.29 -14.42
N CYS A 255 -2.24 -6.65 -13.15
CA CYS A 255 -3.49 -7.22 -12.63
C CYS A 255 -4.48 -6.19 -12.12
N LEU A 256 -4.58 -5.07 -12.83
CA LEU A 256 -5.26 -3.84 -12.42
C LEU A 256 -6.75 -3.99 -12.08
N ASN A 257 -7.43 -5.08 -12.43
CA ASN A 257 -8.84 -5.34 -12.10
C ASN A 257 -9.21 -6.83 -12.25
N GLY A 258 -8.40 -7.77 -11.74
CA GLY A 258 -8.72 -9.20 -11.80
C GLY A 258 -8.67 -9.80 -13.22
N ASP A 259 -7.62 -9.49 -13.98
CA ASP A 259 -7.45 -9.93 -15.37
C ASP A 259 -7.14 -11.43 -15.55
N SER A 260 -7.40 -12.26 -14.53
CA SER A 260 -7.52 -13.71 -14.68
C SER A 260 -8.87 -14.30 -14.25
N SER A 261 -9.83 -13.53 -13.69
CA SER A 261 -11.06 -14.13 -13.13
C SER A 261 -12.16 -13.15 -12.63
N GLY A 262 -12.00 -11.83 -12.74
CA GLY A 262 -12.89 -10.87 -12.07
C GLY A 262 -12.72 -10.83 -10.54
N GLN A 263 -11.65 -11.44 -10.02
CA GLN A 263 -11.34 -11.45 -8.59
C GLN A 263 -10.56 -10.19 -8.21
N THR A 264 -10.99 -9.54 -7.13
CA THR A 264 -10.39 -8.30 -6.59
C THR A 264 -9.92 -8.45 -5.14
N ASN A 265 -9.99 -9.67 -4.60
CA ASN A 265 -9.68 -9.96 -3.22
C ASN A 265 -8.31 -10.67 -3.11
N PRO A 266 -7.28 -10.01 -2.54
CA PRO A 266 -5.95 -10.59 -2.39
C PRO A 266 -5.90 -11.73 -1.37
N ILE A 267 -6.83 -11.77 -0.40
CA ILE A 267 -6.95 -12.88 0.57
C ILE A 267 -7.21 -14.20 -0.15
N ALA A 268 -8.06 -14.19 -1.18
CA ALA A 268 -8.38 -15.38 -1.96
C ALA A 268 -7.39 -15.62 -3.12
N ASN A 269 -6.65 -14.58 -3.51
CA ASN A 269 -5.78 -14.57 -4.69
C ASN A 269 -4.48 -13.85 -4.34
N PRO A 270 -3.50 -14.56 -3.75
CA PRO A 270 -2.28 -13.96 -3.23
C PRO A 270 -1.44 -13.27 -4.33
N GLU A 271 -1.63 -13.65 -5.60
CA GLU A 271 -1.05 -12.94 -6.74
C GLU A 271 -1.46 -11.45 -6.80
N LEU A 272 -2.55 -11.02 -6.15
CA LEU A 272 -2.98 -9.62 -6.08
C LEU A 272 -2.32 -8.82 -4.94
N ALA A 273 -1.57 -9.47 -4.04
CA ALA A 273 -0.83 -8.82 -2.97
C ALA A 273 0.50 -8.25 -3.49
N ARG A 274 0.45 -7.32 -4.44
CA ARG A 274 1.64 -6.69 -5.03
C ARG A 274 1.45 -5.19 -5.23
N ALA A 275 2.56 -4.50 -5.42
CA ALA A 275 2.58 -3.09 -5.78
C ALA A 275 1.71 -2.81 -7.01
N SER A 276 0.67 -1.97 -6.93
CA SER A 276 -0.22 -1.66 -8.04
C SER A 276 -0.89 -0.29 -7.87
N SER A 277 -1.15 0.43 -8.96
CA SER A 277 -1.68 1.80 -8.90
C SER A 277 -2.48 2.19 -10.14
N ARG A 278 -3.51 3.02 -9.95
CA ARG A 278 -4.30 3.59 -11.05
C ARG A 278 -3.59 4.74 -11.78
N HIS A 279 -2.37 5.08 -11.37
CA HIS A 279 -1.52 5.99 -12.13
C HIS A 279 -1.08 5.33 -13.45
N PRO A 280 -1.22 6.01 -14.61
CA PRO A 280 -0.84 5.42 -15.89
C PRO A 280 0.65 5.03 -15.95
N GLY A 281 0.93 3.73 -16.12
CA GLY A 281 2.26 3.19 -16.35
C GLY A 281 3.20 3.19 -15.14
N VAL A 282 2.71 3.54 -13.94
CA VAL A 282 3.57 3.72 -12.76
C VAL A 282 2.89 3.35 -11.45
N VAL A 283 3.69 3.07 -10.42
CA VAL A 283 3.26 2.85 -9.04
C VAL A 283 4.15 3.68 -8.12
N ASN A 284 3.57 4.34 -7.13
CA ASN A 284 4.37 5.04 -6.12
C ASN A 284 4.74 4.06 -4.99
N VAL A 285 6.01 4.04 -4.62
CA VAL A 285 6.54 3.18 -3.56
C VAL A 285 7.42 3.99 -2.60
N ALA A 286 7.46 3.57 -1.33
CA ALA A 286 8.28 4.18 -0.30
C ALA A 286 9.34 3.20 0.21
N PHE A 287 10.53 3.70 0.48
CA PHE A 287 11.67 2.94 1.01
C PHE A 287 11.81 3.10 2.53
N CYS A 288 12.59 2.21 3.14
CA CYS A 288 12.84 2.18 4.57
C CYS A 288 13.55 3.42 5.14
N ASP A 289 14.27 4.19 4.32
CA ASP A 289 14.86 5.49 4.67
C ASP A 289 13.85 6.67 4.56
N GLY A 290 12.59 6.35 4.21
CA GLY A 290 11.50 7.29 4.10
C GLY A 290 11.38 8.02 2.77
N HIS A 291 12.24 7.80 1.78
CA HIS A 291 12.06 8.43 0.46
C HIS A 291 10.97 7.71 -0.36
N VAL A 292 10.32 8.46 -1.26
CA VAL A 292 9.20 7.97 -2.07
C VAL A 292 9.52 8.22 -3.54
N VAL A 293 9.40 7.19 -4.36
CA VAL A 293 9.67 7.25 -5.80
C VAL A 293 8.51 6.68 -6.60
N THR A 294 8.41 7.14 -7.83
CA THR A 294 7.51 6.57 -8.82
C THR A 294 8.25 5.48 -9.60
N GLN A 295 7.86 4.23 -9.40
CA GLN A 295 8.38 3.07 -10.11
C GLN A 295 7.58 2.82 -11.39
N ARG A 296 8.26 2.47 -12.49
CA ARG A 296 7.57 2.10 -13.74
C ARG A 296 6.91 0.75 -13.59
N ASP A 297 5.73 0.59 -14.19
CA ASP A 297 4.98 -0.65 -14.14
C ASP A 297 5.67 -1.84 -14.83
N ASN A 298 6.59 -1.55 -15.74
CA ASN A 298 7.35 -2.54 -16.49
C ASN A 298 8.66 -2.98 -15.79
N ILE A 299 8.83 -2.65 -14.50
CA ILE A 299 9.93 -3.21 -13.70
C ILE A 299 9.92 -4.74 -13.77
N ASP A 300 11.11 -5.32 -13.90
CA ASP A 300 11.28 -6.76 -13.88
C ASP A 300 10.92 -7.31 -12.49
N TRP A 301 10.23 -8.45 -12.46
CA TRP A 301 9.79 -9.08 -11.22
C TRP A 301 10.95 -9.40 -10.27
N LEU A 302 12.09 -9.85 -10.81
CA LEU A 302 13.25 -10.19 -10.00
C LEU A 302 13.84 -8.94 -9.33
N VAL A 303 13.87 -7.81 -10.05
CA VAL A 303 14.33 -6.53 -9.49
C VAL A 303 13.37 -6.06 -8.40
N LEU A 304 12.05 -6.22 -8.59
CA LEU A 304 11.10 -5.88 -7.54
C LEU A 304 11.30 -6.75 -6.30
N ALA A 305 11.46 -8.06 -6.47
CA ALA A 305 11.70 -8.98 -5.36
C ALA A 305 12.97 -8.58 -4.58
N GLN A 306 14.05 -8.23 -5.27
CA GLN A 306 15.27 -7.69 -4.64
C GLN A 306 15.02 -6.41 -3.85
N LEU A 307 14.22 -5.50 -4.39
CA LEU A 307 13.85 -4.28 -3.66
C LEU A 307 12.97 -4.56 -2.43
N MET A 308 12.28 -5.71 -2.39
CA MET A 308 11.44 -6.09 -1.25
C MET A 308 12.22 -6.84 -0.16
N THR A 309 13.43 -7.33 -0.43
CA THR A 309 14.20 -8.09 0.53
C THR A 309 15.22 -7.20 1.25
N PRO A 310 15.23 -7.19 2.61
CA PRO A 310 16.30 -6.57 3.38
C PRO A 310 17.71 -7.14 3.13
N ASP A 311 17.77 -8.41 2.72
CA ASP A 311 18.99 -9.15 2.41
C ASP A 311 18.71 -10.16 1.29
N ASN A 312 18.99 -9.76 0.05
CA ASN A 312 18.77 -10.55 -1.17
C ASN A 312 19.42 -11.93 -1.10
N TYR A 313 20.64 -12.01 -0.57
CA TYR A 313 21.40 -13.26 -0.47
C TYR A 313 20.67 -14.26 0.41
N LYS A 314 20.36 -13.86 1.65
CA LYS A 314 19.72 -14.73 2.64
C LYS A 314 18.29 -15.06 2.23
N ALA A 315 17.56 -14.12 1.63
CA ALA A 315 16.21 -14.35 1.15
C ALA A 315 16.18 -15.38 0.01
N GLY A 316 17.08 -15.23 -0.98
CA GLY A 316 17.23 -16.19 -2.07
C GLY A 316 17.68 -17.57 -1.58
N ALA A 317 18.55 -17.62 -0.56
CA ALA A 317 18.96 -18.89 0.05
C ALA A 317 17.81 -19.58 0.81
N ALA A 318 17.02 -18.83 1.56
CA ALA A 318 15.87 -19.33 2.32
C ALA A 318 14.74 -19.84 1.41
N ALA A 319 14.46 -19.10 0.33
CA ALA A 319 13.45 -19.47 -0.67
C ALA A 319 13.94 -20.53 -1.69
N ASN A 320 15.19 -20.98 -1.60
CA ASN A 320 15.84 -21.83 -2.60
C ASN A 320 15.69 -21.26 -4.04
N TRP A 321 15.92 -19.96 -4.17
CA TRP A 321 15.76 -19.19 -5.40
C TRP A 321 17.10 -18.61 -5.87
N PRO A 322 17.88 -19.34 -6.69
CA PRO A 322 19.22 -18.95 -7.11
C PRO A 322 19.27 -17.60 -7.82
N GLN A 323 18.21 -17.24 -8.55
CA GLN A 323 18.15 -15.96 -9.29
C GLN A 323 18.15 -14.75 -8.36
N LEU A 324 17.55 -14.89 -7.16
CA LEU A 324 17.56 -13.85 -6.13
C LEU A 324 18.87 -13.88 -5.34
N ARG A 325 19.33 -15.08 -4.96
CA ARG A 325 20.57 -15.29 -4.19
C ARG A 325 21.81 -14.84 -4.95
N ASP A 326 21.98 -15.30 -6.18
CA ASP A 326 23.19 -15.11 -6.99
C ASP A 326 23.05 -13.88 -7.91
N SER A 327 22.25 -12.89 -7.50
CA SER A 327 21.96 -11.73 -8.32
C SER A 327 23.17 -10.79 -8.45
N VAL A 328 23.21 -9.99 -9.52
CA VAL A 328 24.30 -9.02 -9.73
C VAL A 328 24.33 -7.93 -8.64
N TYR A 329 23.25 -7.77 -7.89
CA TYR A 329 23.10 -6.83 -6.77
C TYR A 329 23.22 -7.52 -5.41
N ASP A 330 23.79 -8.72 -5.37
CA ASP A 330 24.02 -9.47 -4.15
C ASP A 330 24.95 -8.72 -3.18
N SER A 331 24.50 -8.52 -1.94
CA SER A 331 25.31 -8.01 -0.83
C SER A 331 26.22 -9.09 -0.22
N GLY A 332 26.21 -10.30 -0.78
CA GLY A 332 27.00 -11.47 -0.42
C GLY A 332 28.44 -11.16 -0.04
N ASN A 333 28.69 -11.26 1.27
CA ASN A 333 29.99 -11.13 1.93
C ASN A 333 30.80 -9.88 1.55
N ASN A 334 30.47 -8.77 2.22
CA ASN A 334 31.47 -7.83 2.74
C ASN A 334 31.20 -7.53 4.22
#